data_AF-A0A955S1N6-F1
#
_entry.id   AF-A0A955S1N6-F1
#
_cell.length_a   1.000
_cell.length_b   1.000
_cell.length_c   1.000
_cell.angle_alpha   90.00
_cell.angle_beta   90.00
_cell.angle_gamma   90.00
#
_symmetry.space_group_name_H-M   'P 1'
#
loop_
_entity.id
_entity.type
_entity.pdbx_description
1 polymer ?
#
loop_
_entity_poly.entity_id
_entity_poly.type
_entity_poly.pdbx_seq_one_letter_code
_entity_poly.pdbx_strand_id
1 'polypeptide(L)'
;RKTLTLAAALAAAVLTTAKPISADQANPVELGQVRWHRSLPEAVPLAREQGKPIFLLFQEVPGCLTCQNYGHQVLSHPLIVEAIEAHFIPVVIFNNRGGQDAATLKQYSEPAWNNPVVRIVSADQSDLVPRLSGHYSRGGLVARMVDALNKHGSPTPEYLKLLDEELSARDRRTEKSVFAMFCFWSGEGMFGNLDGVIATRPGYLQGHEVVEVEYDPGKLSYENLVDQARRHDMAGRVYARNRDQLRVAEASVGSAAQLVRDPIRPDSEPKYYLAQTPLKYVPMTELQAARVNAAVGSRSDFNRYLSPRQISLFQLIRQNPRAGWQDMIGQPDLIDSWQKVTDTAAALSGNNPA
;
A
#
# COMPACT_ATOMS: atom_id res chain seq x y z
N ARG A 1 -34.13 26.45 -49.30
CA ARG A 1 -32.94 25.85 -48.65
C ARG A 1 -32.47 26.84 -47.59
N LYS A 2 -32.80 26.58 -46.32
CA LYS A 2 -32.45 27.42 -45.17
C LYS A 2 -31.14 26.88 -44.58
N THR A 3 -30.08 27.67 -44.58
CA THR A 3 -28.83 27.38 -43.86
C THR A 3 -28.92 28.05 -42.49
N LEU A 4 -29.14 27.26 -41.44
CA LEU A 4 -28.90 27.68 -40.06
C LEU A 4 -27.41 27.57 -39.78
N THR A 5 -26.76 28.69 -39.51
CA THR A 5 -25.41 28.75 -38.96
C THR A 5 -25.53 28.67 -37.44
N LEU A 6 -25.10 27.54 -36.86
CA LEU A 6 -25.07 27.33 -35.41
C LEU A 6 -23.82 28.03 -34.86
N ALA A 7 -23.98 29.13 -34.14
CA ALA A 7 -22.90 29.77 -33.40
C ALA A 7 -22.71 29.03 -32.06
N ALA A 8 -21.59 28.33 -31.91
CA ALA A 8 -21.20 27.72 -30.63
C ALA A 8 -20.57 28.80 -29.74
N ALA A 9 -21.29 29.20 -28.69
CA ALA A 9 -20.73 30.04 -27.64
C ALA A 9 -19.93 29.17 -26.66
N LEU A 10 -18.61 29.33 -26.64
CA LEU A 10 -17.74 28.80 -25.58
C LEU A 10 -17.98 29.61 -24.30
N ALA A 11 -18.68 29.02 -23.33
CA ALA A 11 -18.69 29.53 -21.96
C ALA A 11 -17.41 29.07 -21.25
N ALA A 12 -16.46 29.98 -21.07
CA ALA A 12 -15.32 29.76 -20.19
C ALA A 12 -15.82 29.84 -18.74
N ALA A 13 -16.09 28.69 -18.13
CA ALA A 13 -16.34 28.61 -16.69
C ALA A 13 -14.99 28.80 -15.96
N VAL A 14 -14.84 29.93 -15.28
CA VAL A 14 -13.75 30.17 -14.35
C VAL A 14 -14.00 29.28 -13.13
N LEU A 15 -13.34 28.12 -13.07
CA LEU A 15 -13.27 27.31 -11.87
C LEU A 15 -12.47 28.09 -10.82
N THR A 16 -13.14 28.58 -9.78
CA THR A 16 -12.48 28.90 -8.51
C THR A 16 -12.08 27.59 -7.87
N THR A 17 -10.88 27.12 -8.17
CA THR A 17 -10.27 25.95 -7.51
C THR A 17 -10.18 26.25 -6.02
N ALA A 18 -10.81 25.41 -5.19
CA ALA A 18 -10.57 25.37 -3.75
C ALA A 18 -9.05 25.30 -3.55
N LYS A 19 -8.45 26.34 -2.97
CA LYS A 19 -7.00 26.39 -2.79
C LYS A 19 -6.61 25.27 -1.82
N PRO A 20 -5.78 24.28 -2.24
CA PRO A 20 -5.13 23.42 -1.26
C PRO A 20 -4.34 24.30 -0.29
N ILE A 21 -4.00 23.78 0.90
CA ILE A 21 -2.92 24.38 1.70
C ILE A 21 -1.75 24.62 0.73
N SER A 22 -1.27 25.87 0.68
CA SER A 22 -0.24 26.27 -0.27
C SER A 22 0.88 25.23 -0.30
N ALA A 23 1.30 24.81 -1.49
CA ALA A 23 2.42 23.87 -1.65
C ALA A 23 3.72 24.34 -0.96
N ASP A 24 3.78 25.62 -0.58
CA ASP A 24 4.92 26.28 0.06
C ASP A 24 4.95 26.17 1.61
N GLN A 25 3.94 25.57 2.25
CA GLN A 25 3.92 25.43 3.72
C GLN A 25 3.83 23.96 4.12
N ALA A 26 4.86 23.46 4.80
CA ALA A 26 4.89 22.10 5.30
C ALA A 26 3.66 21.81 6.18
N ASN A 27 3.02 20.67 5.95
CA ASN A 27 1.90 20.21 6.77
C ASN A 27 2.35 20.09 8.24
N PRO A 28 1.50 20.47 9.21
CA PRO A 28 1.66 20.05 10.59
C PRO A 28 1.84 18.52 10.68
N VAL A 29 2.67 18.07 11.62
CA VAL A 29 3.06 16.65 11.74
C VAL A 29 1.84 15.72 11.88
N GLU A 30 0.76 16.19 12.51
CA GLU A 30 -0.49 15.46 12.71
C GLU A 30 -1.24 15.15 11.41
N LEU A 31 -0.94 15.87 10.32
CA LEU A 31 -1.60 15.74 9.02
C LEU A 31 -0.83 14.85 8.05
N GLY A 32 0.41 14.48 8.40
CA GLY A 32 1.30 13.72 7.52
C GLY A 32 1.55 14.40 6.18
N GLN A 33 1.66 13.61 5.11
CA GLN A 33 2.04 14.08 3.78
C GLN A 33 0.86 14.21 2.80
N VAL A 34 -0.37 14.03 3.26
CA VAL A 34 -1.58 14.21 2.42
C VAL A 34 -1.82 15.70 2.15
N ARG A 35 -2.11 16.05 0.89
CA ARG A 35 -2.56 17.40 0.52
C ARG A 35 -4.02 17.60 0.89
N TRP A 36 -4.27 18.34 1.96
CA TRP A 36 -5.62 18.54 2.51
C TRP A 36 -6.33 19.79 1.97
N HIS A 37 -7.63 19.66 1.70
CA HIS A 37 -8.56 20.78 1.65
C HIS A 37 -9.01 21.16 3.07
N ARG A 38 -9.29 22.45 3.29
CA ARG A 38 -9.72 23.00 4.59
C ARG A 38 -11.19 23.39 4.67
N SER A 39 -11.94 23.19 3.58
CA SER A 39 -13.36 23.56 3.49
C SER A 39 -14.16 22.41 2.90
N LEU A 40 -15.00 21.77 3.73
CA LEU A 40 -15.95 20.76 3.26
C LEU A 40 -16.96 21.34 2.25
N PRO A 41 -17.54 22.54 2.45
CA PRO A 41 -18.44 23.15 1.47
C PRO A 41 -17.81 23.33 0.08
N GLU A 42 -16.51 23.64 0.00
CA GLU A 42 -15.79 23.75 -1.27
C GLU A 42 -15.41 22.38 -1.87
N ALA A 43 -15.15 21.39 -1.01
CA ALA A 43 -14.81 20.03 -1.44
C ALA A 43 -16.00 19.25 -2.01
N VAL A 44 -17.23 19.56 -1.61
CA VAL A 44 -18.44 18.86 -2.08
C VAL A 44 -18.68 19.03 -3.58
N PRO A 45 -18.67 20.24 -4.17
CA PRO A 45 -18.74 20.41 -5.62
C PRO A 45 -17.63 19.66 -6.36
N LEU A 46 -16.40 19.69 -5.83
CA LEU A 46 -15.25 18.99 -6.40
C LEU A 46 -15.45 17.47 -6.40
N ALA A 47 -16.00 16.92 -5.32
CA ALA A 47 -16.33 15.51 -5.20
C ALA A 47 -17.37 15.07 -6.24
N ARG A 48 -18.40 15.90 -6.49
CA ARG A 48 -19.40 15.66 -7.54
C ARG A 48 -18.78 15.71 -8.93
N GLU A 49 -17.96 16.72 -9.20
CA GLU A 49 -17.30 16.91 -10.49
C GLU A 49 -16.35 15.75 -10.82
N GLN A 50 -15.53 15.33 -9.85
CA GLN A 50 -14.55 14.26 -10.05
C GLN A 50 -15.13 12.86 -9.87
N GLY A 51 -16.37 12.73 -9.41
CA GLY A 51 -16.99 11.44 -9.09
C GLY A 51 -16.22 10.67 -8.01
N LYS A 52 -15.70 11.38 -6.99
CA LYS A 52 -14.91 10.79 -5.90
C LYS A 52 -15.62 10.93 -4.55
N PRO A 53 -15.52 9.94 -3.66
CA PRO A 53 -15.90 10.11 -2.27
C PRO A 53 -15.01 11.14 -1.56
N ILE A 54 -15.51 11.71 -0.46
CA ILE A 54 -14.77 12.66 0.37
C ILE A 54 -14.16 11.90 1.54
N PHE A 55 -12.85 12.03 1.73
CA PHE A 55 -12.12 11.54 2.89
C PHE A 55 -12.06 12.67 3.92
N LEU A 56 -12.77 12.53 5.03
CA LEU A 56 -12.82 13.53 6.11
C LEU A 56 -11.97 13.08 7.29
N LEU A 57 -10.92 13.85 7.60
CA LEU A 57 -10.11 13.70 8.79
C LEU A 57 -10.52 14.76 9.82
N PHE A 58 -11.00 14.34 10.98
CA PHE A 58 -11.15 15.19 12.16
C PHE A 58 -9.94 14.99 13.06
N GLN A 59 -9.15 16.05 13.26
CA GLN A 59 -7.84 15.95 13.91
C GLN A 59 -7.55 17.19 14.74
N GLU A 60 -6.89 17.00 15.89
CA GLU A 60 -6.40 18.10 16.72
C GLU A 60 -5.11 18.66 16.11
N VAL A 61 -5.06 19.98 15.87
CA VAL A 61 -3.87 20.65 15.30
C VAL A 61 -3.57 21.99 16.00
N PRO A 62 -2.41 22.12 16.69
CA PRO A 62 -1.48 21.04 17.06
C PRO A 62 -2.17 20.04 17.99
N GLY A 63 -1.77 18.78 17.94
CA GLY A 63 -2.40 17.68 18.68
C GLY A 63 -1.43 16.89 19.54
N CYS A 64 -1.99 16.03 20.40
CA CYS A 64 -1.20 15.15 21.27
C CYS A 64 -0.39 14.09 20.49
N LEU A 65 0.44 13.33 21.21
CA LEU A 65 1.29 12.27 20.63
C LEU A 65 0.52 11.29 19.74
N THR A 66 -0.74 10.96 20.08
CA THR A 66 -1.60 10.12 19.23
C THR A 66 -1.83 10.73 17.85
N CYS A 67 -2.09 12.04 17.79
CA CYS A 67 -2.32 12.77 16.54
C CYS A 67 -1.03 12.82 15.71
N GLN A 68 0.09 13.13 16.35
CA GLN A 68 1.41 13.18 15.70
C GLN A 68 1.83 11.81 15.17
N ASN A 69 1.63 10.74 15.95
CA ASN A 69 1.91 9.38 15.52
C ASN A 69 1.02 8.94 14.35
N TYR A 70 -0.27 9.31 14.35
CA TYR A 70 -1.15 9.01 13.24
C TYR A 70 -0.69 9.71 11.95
N GLY A 71 -0.31 10.99 12.06
CA GLY A 71 0.29 11.75 10.98
C GLY A 71 1.58 11.14 10.42
N HIS A 72 2.52 10.81 11.31
CA HIS A 72 3.83 10.25 10.96
C HIS A 72 3.76 8.81 10.44
N GLN A 73 2.99 7.94 11.10
CA GLN A 73 3.03 6.50 10.82
C GLN A 73 1.99 6.07 9.79
N VAL A 74 0.85 6.75 9.68
CA VAL A 74 -0.26 6.36 8.79
C VAL A 74 -0.41 7.35 7.64
N LEU A 75 -0.60 8.64 7.93
CA LEU A 75 -0.83 9.68 6.92
C LEU A 75 0.44 10.14 6.19
N SER A 76 1.59 9.52 6.48
CA SER A 76 2.84 9.70 5.72
C SER A 76 3.28 8.43 4.99
N HIS A 77 2.50 7.33 5.07
CA HIS A 77 2.81 6.12 4.32
C HIS A 77 2.57 6.38 2.82
N PRO A 78 3.57 6.22 1.94
CA PRO A 78 3.53 6.76 0.58
C PRO A 78 2.36 6.20 -0.26
N LEU A 79 2.06 4.91 -0.12
CA LEU A 79 0.93 4.28 -0.81
C LEU A 79 -0.44 4.71 -0.25
N ILE A 80 -0.53 5.03 1.05
CA ILE A 80 -1.77 5.52 1.67
C ILE A 80 -2.01 6.96 1.23
N VAL A 81 -0.98 7.80 1.29
CA VAL A 81 -1.03 9.20 0.83
C VAL A 81 -1.50 9.26 -0.62
N GLU A 82 -0.88 8.47 -1.49
CA GLU A 82 -1.26 8.44 -2.89
C GLU A 82 -2.69 7.93 -3.09
N ALA A 83 -3.10 6.88 -2.38
CA ALA A 83 -4.45 6.36 -2.49
C ALA A 83 -5.51 7.39 -2.04
N ILE A 84 -5.25 8.12 -0.96
CA ILE A 84 -6.12 9.20 -0.47
C ILE A 84 -6.27 10.27 -1.56
N GLU A 85 -5.16 10.77 -2.11
CA GLU A 85 -5.20 11.88 -3.07
C GLU A 85 -5.70 11.47 -4.46
N ALA A 86 -5.45 10.22 -4.87
CA ALA A 86 -5.88 9.73 -6.17
C ALA A 86 -7.36 9.38 -6.21
N HIS A 87 -7.90 8.80 -5.12
CA HIS A 87 -9.24 8.20 -5.13
C HIS A 87 -10.28 8.92 -4.27
N PHE A 88 -9.87 9.92 -3.48
CA PHE A 88 -10.77 10.68 -2.62
C PHE A 88 -10.56 12.19 -2.80
N ILE A 89 -11.50 12.99 -2.29
CA ILE A 89 -11.26 14.40 -1.99
C ILE A 89 -10.86 14.50 -0.51
N PRO A 90 -9.56 14.68 -0.18
CA PRO A 90 -9.10 14.77 1.20
C PRO A 90 -9.43 16.11 1.83
N VAL A 91 -10.21 16.09 2.91
CA VAL A 91 -10.58 17.27 3.68
C VAL A 91 -10.18 17.02 5.13
N VAL A 92 -9.47 17.97 5.71
CA VAL A 92 -9.20 17.97 7.15
C VAL A 92 -10.07 19.00 7.84
N ILE A 93 -10.58 18.63 9.01
CA ILE A 93 -11.33 19.46 9.95
C ILE A 93 -10.53 19.52 11.25
N PHE A 94 -10.17 20.71 11.69
CA PHE A 94 -9.45 20.87 12.95
C PHE A 94 -10.45 20.78 14.10
N ASN A 95 -10.45 19.67 14.83
CA ASN A 95 -11.45 19.38 15.85
C ASN A 95 -11.30 20.23 17.13
N ASN A 96 -10.32 21.14 17.17
CA ASN A 96 -10.03 22.05 18.28
C ASN A 96 -10.17 23.53 17.86
N ARG A 97 -10.78 23.83 16.72
CA ARG A 97 -10.98 25.18 16.19
C ARG A 97 -12.46 25.53 16.02
N GLY A 98 -12.75 26.83 16.12
CA GLY A 98 -14.08 27.40 15.88
C GLY A 98 -14.40 27.58 14.39
N GLY A 99 -15.41 28.38 14.09
CA GLY A 99 -15.75 28.74 12.71
C GLY A 99 -16.28 27.56 11.89
N GLN A 100 -15.78 27.42 10.66
CA GLN A 100 -16.22 26.38 9.73
C GLN A 100 -15.94 24.96 10.27
N ASP A 101 -14.80 24.76 10.94
CA ASP A 101 -14.46 23.45 11.53
C ASP A 101 -15.51 23.02 12.57
N ALA A 102 -15.87 23.93 13.49
CA ALA A 102 -16.92 23.68 14.51
C ALA A 102 -18.30 23.44 13.89
N ALA A 103 -18.62 24.09 12.76
CA ALA A 103 -19.85 23.85 12.03
C ALA A 103 -19.89 22.42 11.46
N THR A 104 -18.78 21.93 10.90
CA THR A 104 -18.66 20.55 10.39
C THR A 104 -18.68 19.51 11.52
N LEU A 105 -18.03 19.77 12.66
CA LEU A 105 -18.16 18.91 13.85
C LEU A 105 -19.62 18.74 14.26
N LYS A 106 -20.38 19.84 14.33
CA LYS A 106 -21.80 19.82 14.66
C LYS A 106 -22.61 19.03 13.63
N GLN A 107 -22.33 19.20 12.34
CA GLN A 107 -22.98 18.46 11.26
C GLN A 107 -22.82 16.95 11.41
N TYR A 108 -21.62 16.48 11.73
CA TYR A 108 -21.32 15.04 11.88
C TYR A 108 -21.49 14.51 13.31
N SER A 109 -21.89 15.38 14.25
CA SER A 109 -21.94 15.06 15.68
C SER A 109 -20.61 14.50 16.21
N GLU A 110 -19.48 15.00 15.70
CA GLU A 110 -18.16 14.65 16.19
C GLU A 110 -17.78 15.53 17.40
N PRO A 111 -17.18 14.95 18.45
CA PRO A 111 -16.73 15.73 19.59
C PRO A 111 -15.51 16.57 19.24
N ALA A 112 -15.36 17.70 19.92
CA ALA A 112 -14.14 18.50 19.87
C ALA A 112 -13.05 17.89 20.78
N TRP A 113 -11.79 18.23 20.52
CA TRP A 113 -10.64 17.82 21.35
C TRP A 113 -10.55 16.30 21.61
N ASN A 114 -10.78 15.50 20.56
CA ASN A 114 -10.66 14.04 20.62
C ASN A 114 -9.50 13.53 19.76
N ASN A 115 -9.16 12.26 19.96
CA ASN A 115 -8.25 11.53 19.08
C ASN A 115 -8.75 11.51 17.63
N PRO A 116 -7.86 11.22 16.64
CA PRO A 116 -8.20 11.25 15.24
C PRO A 116 -9.50 10.48 14.93
N VAL A 117 -10.32 11.02 14.03
CA VAL A 117 -11.48 10.32 13.47
C VAL A 117 -11.45 10.46 11.96
N VAL A 118 -11.65 9.34 11.26
CA VAL A 118 -11.85 9.35 9.80
C VAL A 118 -13.29 8.97 9.48
N ARG A 119 -13.91 9.79 8.64
CA ARG A 119 -15.17 9.48 7.96
C ARG A 119 -14.94 9.48 6.46
N ILE A 120 -15.52 8.52 5.77
CA ILE A 120 -15.51 8.53 4.30
C ILE A 120 -16.96 8.64 3.86
N VAL A 121 -17.26 9.74 3.18
CA VAL A 121 -18.63 10.14 2.86
C VAL A 121 -18.83 10.30 1.35
N SER A 122 -20.07 10.14 0.90
CA SER A 122 -20.45 10.45 -0.48
C SER A 122 -20.44 11.97 -0.72
N ALA A 123 -20.62 12.40 -1.98
CA ALA A 123 -20.81 13.81 -2.30
C ALA A 123 -22.13 14.40 -1.75
N ASP A 124 -23.07 13.54 -1.35
CA ASP A 124 -24.27 13.91 -0.58
C ASP A 124 -24.00 13.96 0.92
N GLN A 125 -22.74 13.85 1.33
CA GLN A 125 -22.24 13.99 2.70
C GLN A 125 -22.72 12.89 3.68
N SER A 126 -23.27 11.80 3.16
CA SER A 126 -23.63 10.59 3.92
C SER A 126 -22.44 9.64 4.07
N ASP A 127 -22.28 9.03 5.25
CA ASP A 127 -21.23 8.03 5.48
C ASP A 127 -21.41 6.83 4.54
N LEU A 128 -20.35 6.50 3.79
CA LEU A 128 -20.32 5.29 2.96
C LEU A 128 -20.02 4.04 3.80
N VAL A 129 -19.28 4.23 4.89
CA VAL A 129 -18.70 3.19 5.73
C VAL A 129 -18.71 3.65 7.19
N PRO A 130 -18.73 2.73 8.16
CA PRO A 130 -18.67 3.11 9.57
C PRO A 130 -17.48 4.00 9.89
N ARG A 131 -17.73 5.03 10.70
CA ARG A 131 -16.73 5.91 11.31
C ARG A 131 -15.53 5.12 11.84
N LEU A 132 -14.32 5.55 11.49
CA LEU A 132 -13.08 4.98 12.02
C LEU A 132 -12.59 5.80 13.22
N SER A 133 -12.66 5.20 14.41
CA SER A 133 -12.17 5.76 15.67
C SER A 133 -11.59 4.65 16.53
N GLY A 134 -10.52 4.92 17.29
CA GLY A 134 -9.88 3.94 18.19
C GLY A 134 -9.00 2.89 17.50
N HIS A 135 -9.01 2.81 16.16
CA HIS A 135 -8.18 1.90 15.36
C HIS A 135 -7.24 2.69 14.44
N TYR A 136 -6.18 3.27 15.00
CA TYR A 136 -5.24 4.18 14.33
C TYR A 136 -4.10 3.47 13.59
N SER A 137 -4.34 2.26 13.07
CA SER A 137 -3.35 1.50 12.33
C SER A 137 -3.43 1.78 10.83
N ARG A 138 -2.35 1.48 10.11
CA ARG A 138 -2.32 1.48 8.64
C ARG A 138 -3.40 0.55 8.08
N GLY A 139 -3.51 -0.67 8.63
CA GLY A 139 -4.49 -1.68 8.20
C GLY A 139 -5.93 -1.21 8.40
N GLY A 140 -6.25 -0.64 9.56
CA GLY A 140 -7.59 -0.13 9.85
C GLY A 140 -8.02 1.00 8.91
N LEU A 141 -7.09 1.87 8.52
CA LEU A 141 -7.38 2.93 7.55
C LEU A 141 -7.54 2.38 6.12
N VAL A 142 -6.61 1.53 5.68
CA VAL A 142 -6.62 0.98 4.31
C VAL A 142 -7.87 0.13 4.07
N ALA A 143 -8.24 -0.74 5.02
CA ALA A 143 -9.47 -1.53 4.94
C ALA A 143 -10.71 -0.61 4.80
N ARG A 144 -10.76 0.47 5.58
CA ARG A 144 -11.84 1.46 5.52
C ARG A 144 -11.91 2.16 4.16
N MET A 145 -10.76 2.48 3.56
CA MET A 145 -10.68 3.08 2.22
C MET A 145 -11.16 2.10 1.14
N VAL A 146 -10.74 0.84 1.19
CA VAL A 146 -11.17 -0.20 0.25
C VAL A 146 -12.68 -0.43 0.33
N ASP A 147 -13.23 -0.56 1.54
CA ASP A 147 -14.68 -0.69 1.76
C ASP A 147 -15.45 0.49 1.16
N ALA A 148 -14.94 1.71 1.34
CA ALA A 148 -15.60 2.91 0.86
C ALA A 148 -15.61 3.00 -0.67
N LEU A 149 -14.49 2.66 -1.33
CA LEU A 149 -14.43 2.61 -2.80
C LEU A 149 -15.40 1.57 -3.35
N ASN A 150 -15.43 0.38 -2.75
CA ASN A 150 -16.36 -0.68 -3.13
C ASN A 150 -17.82 -0.24 -2.94
N LYS A 151 -18.16 0.40 -1.81
CA LYS A 151 -19.52 0.89 -1.54
C LYS A 151 -19.93 2.02 -2.47
N HIS A 152 -19.00 2.89 -2.82
CA HIS A 152 -19.20 3.98 -3.78
C HIS A 152 -19.35 3.47 -5.23
N GLY A 153 -18.89 2.25 -5.52
CA GLY A 153 -18.86 1.69 -6.88
C GLY A 153 -17.63 2.12 -7.69
N SER A 154 -16.60 2.67 -7.02
CA SER A 154 -15.32 2.99 -7.65
C SER A 154 -14.42 1.77 -7.72
N PRO A 155 -13.65 1.58 -8.81
CA PRO A 155 -12.68 0.50 -8.87
C PRO A 155 -11.55 0.73 -7.86
N THR A 156 -11.35 -0.25 -6.97
CA THR A 156 -10.20 -0.27 -6.06
C THR A 156 -8.95 -0.66 -6.86
N PRO A 157 -7.89 0.18 -6.90
CA PRO A 157 -6.67 -0.14 -7.64
C PRO A 157 -5.94 -1.32 -6.99
N GLU A 158 -5.29 -2.13 -7.81
CA GLU A 158 -4.72 -3.40 -7.36
C GLU A 158 -3.59 -3.22 -6.33
N TYR A 159 -2.74 -2.19 -6.46
CA TYR A 159 -1.72 -1.86 -5.45
C TYR A 159 -2.32 -1.59 -4.06
N LEU A 160 -3.52 -0.99 -3.99
CA LEU A 160 -4.20 -0.72 -2.72
C LEU A 160 -4.79 -2.00 -2.13
N LYS A 161 -5.28 -2.92 -2.98
CA LYS A 161 -5.72 -4.25 -2.52
C LYS A 161 -4.57 -5.07 -1.98
N LEU A 162 -3.39 -5.00 -2.60
CA LEU A 162 -2.20 -5.67 -2.07
C LEU A 162 -1.78 -5.07 -0.73
N LEU A 163 -1.83 -3.75 -0.58
CA LEU A 163 -1.55 -3.11 0.70
C LEU A 163 -2.55 -3.54 1.78
N ASP A 164 -3.84 -3.60 1.45
CA ASP A 164 -4.89 -4.12 2.34
C ASP A 164 -4.65 -5.57 2.74
N GLU A 165 -4.32 -6.44 1.77
CA GLU A 165 -4.02 -7.85 1.99
C GLU A 165 -2.83 -8.04 2.93
N GLU A 166 -1.71 -7.35 2.68
CA GLU A 166 -0.51 -7.47 3.52
C GLU A 166 -0.77 -6.98 4.95
N LEU A 167 -1.40 -5.82 5.12
CA LEU A 167 -1.65 -5.25 6.44
C LEU A 167 -2.68 -6.08 7.21
N SER A 168 -3.78 -6.47 6.58
CA SER A 168 -4.83 -7.29 7.19
C SER A 168 -4.33 -8.69 7.59
N ALA A 169 -3.45 -9.29 6.78
CA ALA A 169 -2.84 -10.58 7.11
C ALA A 169 -1.93 -10.46 8.36
N ARG A 170 -1.11 -9.41 8.45
CA ARG A 170 -0.23 -9.19 9.62
C ARG A 170 -1.02 -8.88 10.88
N ASP A 171 -2.12 -8.13 10.78
CA ASP A 171 -3.01 -7.87 11.92
C ASP A 171 -3.69 -9.16 12.43
N ARG A 172 -4.03 -10.10 11.54
CA ARG A 172 -4.62 -11.41 11.88
C ARG A 172 -3.61 -12.49 12.29
N ARG A 173 -2.31 -12.17 12.19
CA ARG A 173 -1.14 -13.08 12.28
C ARG A 173 -0.93 -13.94 11.04
N THR A 174 0.31 -13.92 10.55
CA THR A 174 0.81 -14.76 9.48
C THR A 174 1.51 -16.00 10.02
N GLU A 175 1.67 -17.02 9.17
CA GLU A 175 2.49 -18.19 9.43
C GLU A 175 3.66 -18.28 8.46
N LYS A 176 4.70 -19.02 8.86
CA LYS A 176 5.88 -19.28 8.03
C LYS A 176 6.06 -20.77 7.79
N SER A 177 6.56 -21.11 6.60
CA SER A 177 6.98 -22.45 6.22
C SER A 177 8.18 -22.38 5.28
N VAL A 178 8.97 -23.45 5.20
CA VAL A 178 10.16 -23.48 4.35
C VAL A 178 10.13 -24.69 3.44
N PHE A 179 10.33 -24.46 2.15
CA PHE A 179 10.34 -25.48 1.12
C PHE A 179 11.74 -25.58 0.56
N ALA A 180 12.22 -26.80 0.29
CA ALA A 180 13.47 -27.03 -0.44
C ALA A 180 13.18 -27.41 -1.89
N MET A 181 13.98 -26.86 -2.80
CA MET A 181 13.85 -27.08 -4.23
C MET A 181 15.21 -27.00 -4.91
N PHE A 182 15.25 -27.23 -6.23
CA PHE A 182 16.50 -27.15 -6.98
C PHE A 182 16.97 -25.71 -7.23
N CYS A 183 16.05 -24.80 -7.54
CA CYS A 183 16.36 -23.38 -7.79
C CYS A 183 15.38 -22.50 -7.03
N PHE A 184 15.83 -21.83 -5.96
CA PHE A 184 14.97 -20.98 -5.14
C PHE A 184 14.47 -19.72 -5.87
N TRP A 185 15.10 -19.29 -6.97
CA TRP A 185 14.66 -18.09 -7.70
C TRP A 185 13.35 -18.37 -8.44
N SER A 186 13.28 -19.53 -9.09
CA SER A 186 12.04 -20.06 -9.67
C SER A 186 10.98 -20.32 -8.59
N GLY A 187 11.39 -20.87 -7.45
CA GLY A 187 10.52 -21.06 -6.29
C GLY A 187 9.92 -19.76 -5.76
N GLU A 188 10.75 -18.73 -5.60
CA GLU A 188 10.33 -17.41 -5.13
C GLU A 188 9.33 -16.76 -6.09
N GLY A 189 9.55 -16.91 -7.41
CA GLY A 189 8.60 -16.48 -8.43
C GLY A 189 7.27 -17.25 -8.38
N MET A 190 7.29 -18.56 -8.14
CA MET A 190 6.09 -19.38 -8.02
C MET A 190 5.28 -19.00 -6.76
N PHE A 191 5.90 -19.05 -5.58
CA PHE A 191 5.24 -18.72 -4.32
C PHE A 191 4.77 -17.25 -4.31
N GLY A 192 5.57 -16.35 -4.88
CA GLY A 192 5.23 -14.94 -5.00
C GLY A 192 4.00 -14.66 -5.88
N ASN A 193 3.50 -15.64 -6.62
CA ASN A 193 2.26 -15.54 -7.41
C ASN A 193 1.02 -16.13 -6.71
N LEU A 194 1.17 -16.78 -5.57
CA LEU A 194 0.05 -17.43 -4.87
C LEU A 194 -0.74 -16.42 -4.03
N ASP A 195 -2.05 -16.43 -4.19
CA ASP A 195 -2.99 -15.70 -3.33
C ASP A 195 -2.88 -16.18 -1.88
N GLY A 196 -2.78 -15.24 -0.93
CA GLY A 196 -2.55 -15.55 0.49
C GLY A 196 -1.07 -15.69 0.90
N VAL A 197 -0.12 -15.73 -0.06
CA VAL A 197 1.30 -15.50 0.26
C VAL A 197 1.53 -14.01 0.47
N ILE A 198 2.21 -13.65 1.56
CA ILE A 198 2.51 -12.27 2.00
C ILE A 198 3.97 -11.91 1.71
N ALA A 199 4.90 -12.82 1.94
CA ALA A 199 6.30 -12.61 1.66
C ALA A 199 7.00 -13.92 1.27
N THR A 200 8.07 -13.79 0.51
CA THR A 200 8.96 -14.90 0.14
C THR A 200 10.39 -14.52 0.42
N ARG A 201 11.21 -15.46 0.88
CA ARG A 201 12.63 -15.22 1.13
C ARG A 201 13.46 -16.43 0.70
N PRO A 202 14.28 -16.30 -0.36
CA PRO A 202 15.20 -17.36 -0.74
C PRO A 202 16.37 -17.45 0.25
N GLY A 203 16.96 -18.63 0.34
CA GLY A 203 18.14 -18.86 1.15
C GLY A 203 18.53 -20.32 1.22
N TYR A 204 19.29 -20.66 2.26
CA TYR A 204 19.87 -21.98 2.42
C TYR A 204 19.52 -22.53 3.80
N LEU A 205 19.13 -23.81 3.83
CA LEU A 205 18.89 -24.55 5.07
C LEU A 205 19.35 -25.99 4.87
N GLN A 206 20.20 -26.48 5.79
CA GLN A 206 20.75 -27.85 5.75
C GLN A 206 21.36 -28.25 4.40
N GLY A 207 22.06 -27.33 3.74
CA GLY A 207 22.71 -27.58 2.45
C GLY A 207 21.77 -27.57 1.24
N HIS A 208 20.50 -27.23 1.43
CA HIS A 208 19.52 -27.11 0.35
C HIS A 208 19.21 -25.65 0.05
N GLU A 209 18.95 -25.35 -1.22
CA GLU A 209 18.25 -24.14 -1.62
C GLU A 209 16.80 -24.21 -1.14
N VAL A 210 16.37 -23.15 -0.47
CA VAL A 210 15.04 -23.06 0.12
C VAL A 210 14.38 -21.72 -0.12
N VAL A 211 13.04 -21.72 -0.05
CA VAL A 211 12.24 -20.50 0.07
C VAL A 211 11.47 -20.58 1.38
N GLU A 212 11.68 -19.60 2.26
CA GLU A 212 10.77 -19.31 3.36
C GLU A 212 9.57 -18.53 2.82
N VAL A 213 8.36 -19.03 3.08
CA VAL A 213 7.10 -18.43 2.65
C VAL A 213 6.36 -17.97 3.89
N GLU A 214 6.05 -16.68 3.95
CA GLU A 214 5.10 -16.11 4.90
C GLU A 214 3.73 -16.03 4.23
N TYR A 215 2.70 -16.57 4.88
CA TYR A 215 1.35 -16.64 4.33
C TYR A 215 0.28 -16.33 5.38
N ASP A 216 -0.90 -15.94 4.90
CA ASP A 216 -2.12 -15.78 5.69
C ASP A 216 -2.88 -17.11 5.76
N PRO A 217 -2.88 -17.81 6.92
CA PRO A 217 -3.59 -19.09 7.06
C PRO A 217 -5.11 -18.97 6.89
N GLY A 218 -5.68 -17.76 7.03
CA GLY A 218 -7.10 -17.50 6.77
C GLY A 218 -7.45 -17.43 5.29
N LYS A 219 -6.47 -17.24 4.40
CA LYS A 219 -6.65 -17.17 2.93
C LYS A 219 -6.03 -18.35 2.20
N LEU A 220 -4.87 -18.84 2.67
CA LEU A 220 -4.15 -19.98 2.13
C LEU A 220 -3.80 -20.95 3.27
N SER A 221 -4.45 -22.11 3.30
CA SER A 221 -4.12 -23.15 4.28
C SER A 221 -2.72 -23.72 4.02
N TYR A 222 -2.06 -24.19 5.07
CA TYR A 222 -0.77 -24.87 4.93
C TYR A 222 -0.84 -26.09 4.02
N GLU A 223 -1.93 -26.86 4.08
CA GLU A 223 -2.18 -28.01 3.19
C GLU A 223 -2.18 -27.59 1.71
N ASN A 224 -2.93 -26.53 1.38
CA ASN A 224 -2.97 -26.00 0.02
C ASN A 224 -1.62 -25.46 -0.40
N LEU A 225 -0.87 -24.78 0.50
CA LEU A 225 0.47 -24.30 0.20
C LEU A 225 1.44 -25.45 -0.13
N VAL A 226 1.41 -26.55 0.63
CA VAL A 226 2.23 -27.75 0.36
C VAL A 226 1.81 -28.39 -0.97
N ASP A 227 0.50 -28.50 -1.24
CA ASP A 227 -0.01 -29.03 -2.51
C ASP A 227 0.42 -28.18 -3.71
N GLN A 228 0.36 -26.85 -3.63
CA GLN A 228 0.89 -25.94 -4.66
C GLN A 228 2.40 -26.16 -4.86
N ALA A 229 3.17 -26.21 -3.76
CA ALA A 229 4.61 -26.46 -3.84
C ALA A 229 4.92 -27.79 -4.55
N ARG A 230 4.17 -28.86 -4.25
CA ARG A 230 4.35 -30.17 -4.90
C ARG A 230 4.01 -30.16 -6.38
N ARG A 231 2.88 -29.56 -6.76
CA ARG A 231 2.42 -29.50 -8.17
C ARG A 231 3.39 -28.74 -9.08
N HIS A 232 4.25 -27.90 -8.49
CA HIS A 232 5.26 -27.13 -9.18
C HIS A 232 6.68 -27.66 -8.97
N ASP A 233 6.88 -28.86 -8.42
CA ASP A 233 8.19 -29.45 -8.11
C ASP A 233 9.06 -28.60 -7.16
N MET A 234 8.44 -27.78 -6.32
CA MET A 234 9.07 -26.90 -5.33
C MET A 234 8.99 -27.45 -3.90
N ALA A 235 8.75 -28.75 -3.74
CA ALA A 235 8.61 -29.43 -2.45
C ALA A 235 9.52 -30.65 -2.33
N GLY A 236 10.76 -30.56 -2.81
CA GLY A 236 11.75 -31.65 -2.70
C GLY A 236 12.03 -32.03 -1.24
N ARG A 237 11.96 -31.06 -0.33
CA ARG A 237 11.77 -31.25 1.12
C ARG A 237 10.84 -30.19 1.66
N VAL A 238 10.15 -30.49 2.76
CA VAL A 238 9.28 -29.54 3.45
C VAL A 238 9.72 -29.43 4.91
N TYR A 239 10.19 -28.25 5.29
CA TYR A 239 10.63 -27.94 6.64
C TYR A 239 9.49 -27.25 7.41
N ALA A 240 8.74 -28.07 8.14
CA ALA A 240 7.67 -27.61 9.02
C ALA A 240 8.23 -26.81 10.20
N ARG A 241 7.53 -25.75 10.62
CA ARG A 241 7.89 -24.91 11.77
C ARG A 241 7.23 -25.35 13.08
N ASN A 242 6.15 -26.12 12.99
CA ASN A 242 5.44 -26.66 14.14
C ASN A 242 4.92 -28.09 13.87
N ARG A 243 4.38 -28.73 14.91
CA ARG A 243 3.92 -30.13 14.82
C ARG A 243 2.68 -30.30 13.93
N ASP A 244 1.86 -29.27 13.77
CA ASP A 244 0.65 -29.35 12.93
C ASP A 244 1.06 -29.31 11.45
N GLN A 245 1.96 -28.39 11.10
CA GLN A 245 2.60 -28.35 9.79
C GLN A 245 3.37 -29.66 9.49
N LEU A 246 4.05 -30.26 10.48
CA LEU A 246 4.75 -31.53 10.26
C LEU A 246 3.76 -32.62 9.84
N ARG A 247 2.66 -32.80 10.58
CA ARG A 247 1.66 -33.83 10.25
C ARG A 247 1.08 -33.68 8.85
N VAL A 248 0.75 -32.44 8.45
CA VAL A 248 0.24 -32.15 7.11
C VAL A 248 1.31 -32.41 6.04
N ALA A 249 2.55 -32.02 6.29
CA ALA A 249 3.65 -32.26 5.37
C ALA A 249 3.97 -33.75 5.23
N GLU A 250 3.99 -34.53 6.32
CA GLU A 250 4.20 -35.98 6.28
C GLU A 250 3.13 -36.70 5.47
N ALA A 251 1.86 -36.28 5.60
CA ALA A 251 0.76 -36.83 4.80
C ALA A 251 0.92 -36.54 3.28
N SER A 252 1.68 -35.50 2.92
CA SER A 252 1.84 -35.04 1.54
C SER A 252 3.16 -35.49 0.90
N VAL A 253 4.29 -35.29 1.57
CA VAL A 253 5.64 -35.58 1.04
C VAL A 253 6.36 -36.71 1.78
N GLY A 254 5.69 -37.39 2.73
CA GLY A 254 6.25 -38.53 3.45
C GLY A 254 7.53 -38.17 4.22
N SER A 255 8.57 -38.98 4.04
CA SER A 255 9.87 -38.82 4.72
C SER A 255 10.66 -37.59 4.27
N ALA A 256 10.21 -36.84 3.26
CA ALA A 256 10.80 -35.57 2.88
C ALA A 256 10.32 -34.39 3.77
N ALA A 257 9.37 -34.63 4.67
CA ALA A 257 8.95 -33.68 5.69
C ALA A 257 9.85 -33.75 6.93
N GLN A 258 10.19 -32.59 7.50
CA GLN A 258 10.99 -32.51 8.72
C GLN A 258 10.58 -31.29 9.56
N LEU A 259 10.53 -31.44 10.89
CA LEU A 259 10.36 -30.31 11.79
C LEU A 259 11.72 -29.61 11.98
N VAL A 260 11.81 -28.35 11.54
CA VAL A 260 13.03 -27.53 11.67
C VAL A 260 12.67 -26.13 12.15
N ARG A 261 13.31 -25.71 13.25
CA ARG A 261 13.11 -24.38 13.86
C ARG A 261 14.23 -23.40 13.55
N ASP A 262 15.35 -23.88 13.01
CA ASP A 262 16.47 -23.02 12.65
C ASP A 262 16.06 -22.03 11.54
N PRO A 263 16.49 -20.76 11.63
CA PRO A 263 16.26 -19.80 10.56
C PRO A 263 17.02 -20.22 9.30
N ILE A 264 16.54 -19.80 8.13
CA ILE A 264 17.30 -19.96 6.90
C ILE A 264 18.51 -19.00 6.90
N ARG A 265 19.61 -19.37 6.26
CA ARG A 265 20.65 -18.41 5.87
C ARG A 265 20.17 -17.68 4.62
N PRO A 266 19.88 -16.37 4.68
CA PRO A 266 19.33 -15.64 3.53
C PRO A 266 20.26 -15.70 2.31
N ASP A 267 19.66 -15.71 1.13
CA ASP A 267 20.38 -15.44 -0.11
C ASP A 267 20.84 -13.98 -0.19
N SER A 268 21.90 -13.72 -0.96
CA SER A 268 22.43 -12.36 -1.17
C SER A 268 21.69 -11.55 -2.22
N GLU A 269 20.90 -12.19 -3.09
CA GLU A 269 20.18 -11.54 -4.18
C GLU A 269 18.68 -11.97 -4.19
N PRO A 270 17.93 -11.62 -3.13
CA PRO A 270 16.50 -11.94 -3.06
C PRO A 270 15.72 -11.24 -4.17
N LYS A 271 14.55 -11.79 -4.53
CA LYS A 271 13.71 -11.28 -5.62
C LYS A 271 14.50 -11.17 -6.92
N TYR A 272 15.21 -12.25 -7.28
CA TYR A 272 16.18 -12.27 -8.38
C TYR A 272 15.69 -11.61 -9.67
N TYR A 273 14.49 -11.97 -10.16
CA TYR A 273 13.97 -11.41 -11.41
C TYR A 273 13.76 -9.89 -11.32
N LEU A 274 13.26 -9.40 -10.18
CA LEU A 274 13.12 -7.96 -9.91
C LEU A 274 14.50 -7.29 -9.83
N ALA A 275 15.47 -7.92 -9.13
CA ALA A 275 16.84 -7.45 -8.95
C ALA A 275 17.62 -7.26 -10.26
N GLN A 276 17.26 -8.00 -11.32
CA GLN A 276 17.84 -7.83 -12.66
C GLN A 276 17.27 -6.64 -13.44
N THR A 277 16.43 -5.79 -12.83
CA THR A 277 15.80 -4.64 -13.48
C THR A 277 15.97 -3.36 -12.66
N PRO A 278 15.75 -2.17 -13.25
CA PRO A 278 15.72 -0.93 -12.48
C PRO A 278 14.60 -0.86 -11.42
N LEU A 279 13.68 -1.83 -11.37
CA LEU A 279 12.66 -1.92 -10.33
C LEU A 279 13.26 -2.17 -8.95
N LYS A 280 14.49 -2.70 -8.84
CA LYS A 280 15.18 -2.87 -7.54
C LYS A 280 15.37 -1.56 -6.78
N TYR A 281 15.30 -0.43 -7.48
CA TYR A 281 15.43 0.89 -6.89
C TYR A 281 14.08 1.51 -6.51
N VAL A 282 12.95 0.83 -6.78
CA VAL A 282 11.61 1.30 -6.45
C VAL A 282 11.22 0.69 -5.09
N PRO A 283 10.92 1.51 -4.06
CA PRO A 283 10.44 1.00 -2.79
C PRO A 283 9.10 0.28 -2.95
N MET A 284 8.99 -0.92 -2.39
CA MET A 284 7.79 -1.77 -2.45
C MET A 284 7.55 -2.39 -1.08
N THR A 285 6.30 -2.72 -0.77
CA THR A 285 6.03 -3.64 0.34
C THR A 285 6.52 -5.05 0.01
N GLU A 286 6.58 -5.95 1.00
CA GLU A 286 7.03 -7.34 0.77
C GLU A 286 6.11 -8.06 -0.23
N LEU A 287 4.80 -7.86 -0.11
CA LEU A 287 3.82 -8.46 -1.02
C LEU A 287 3.92 -7.88 -2.42
N GLN A 288 4.06 -6.55 -2.55
CA GLN A 288 4.30 -5.92 -3.85
C GLN A 288 5.56 -6.49 -4.51
N ALA A 289 6.68 -6.56 -3.77
CA ALA A 289 7.94 -7.09 -4.30
C ALA A 289 7.81 -8.55 -4.74
N ALA A 290 7.10 -9.39 -3.97
CA ALA A 290 6.86 -10.79 -4.33
C ALA A 290 6.03 -10.92 -5.63
N ARG A 291 4.94 -10.15 -5.77
CA ARG A 291 4.08 -10.14 -6.96
C ARG A 291 4.82 -9.58 -8.18
N VAL A 292 5.59 -8.52 -8.01
CA VAL A 292 6.40 -7.92 -9.10
C VAL A 292 7.51 -8.86 -9.53
N ASN A 293 8.24 -9.49 -8.61
CA ASN A 293 9.26 -10.50 -8.94
C ASN A 293 8.68 -11.66 -9.75
N ALA A 294 7.52 -12.18 -9.33
CA ALA A 294 6.81 -13.24 -10.06
C ALA A 294 6.37 -12.79 -11.47
N ALA A 295 5.84 -11.58 -11.60
CA ALA A 295 5.42 -11.03 -12.89
C ALA A 295 6.61 -10.80 -13.84
N VAL A 296 7.72 -10.25 -13.34
CA VAL A 296 8.94 -10.06 -14.15
C VAL A 296 9.50 -11.40 -14.59
N GLY A 297 9.59 -12.39 -13.69
CA GLY A 297 10.07 -13.73 -13.99
C GLY A 297 9.21 -14.47 -15.04
N SER A 298 7.89 -14.26 -15.01
CA SER A 298 6.96 -14.83 -15.99
C SER A 298 6.73 -13.96 -17.24
N ARG A 299 7.42 -12.81 -17.35
CA ARG A 299 7.24 -11.81 -18.43
C ARG A 299 5.79 -11.30 -18.57
N SER A 300 5.08 -11.24 -17.44
CA SER A 300 3.72 -10.71 -17.34
C SER A 300 3.73 -9.22 -16.95
N ASP A 301 2.59 -8.55 -17.09
CA ASP A 301 2.46 -7.15 -16.67
C ASP A 301 2.55 -7.02 -15.14
N PHE A 302 3.52 -6.23 -14.69
CA PHE A 302 3.72 -5.91 -13.27
C PHE A 302 3.13 -4.53 -12.88
N ASN A 303 2.77 -3.68 -13.85
CA ASN A 303 2.38 -2.29 -13.58
C ASN A 303 1.17 -2.21 -12.64
N ARG A 304 0.23 -3.16 -12.77
CA ARG A 304 -0.94 -3.23 -11.88
C ARG A 304 -0.60 -3.31 -10.39
N TYR A 305 0.56 -3.88 -10.03
CA TYR A 305 0.98 -4.04 -8.64
C TYR A 305 1.62 -2.79 -8.04
N LEU A 306 1.94 -1.80 -8.88
CA LEU A 306 2.60 -0.56 -8.49
C LEU A 306 1.60 0.60 -8.49
N SER A 307 1.80 1.53 -7.57
CA SER A 307 1.08 2.80 -7.58
C SER A 307 1.55 3.69 -8.74
N PRO A 308 0.73 4.65 -9.20
CA PRO A 308 1.15 5.63 -10.20
C PRO A 308 2.47 6.36 -9.88
N ARG A 309 2.76 6.70 -8.61
CA ARG A 309 4.03 7.29 -8.20
C ARG A 309 5.18 6.30 -8.27
N GLN A 310 4.98 5.03 -7.90
CA GLN A 310 5.99 3.99 -8.10
C GLN A 310 6.33 3.83 -9.58
N ILE A 311 5.33 3.85 -10.47
CA ILE A 311 5.52 3.78 -11.93
C ILE A 311 6.28 5.02 -12.44
N SER A 312 5.92 6.21 -11.97
CA SER A 312 6.59 7.46 -12.34
C SER A 312 8.05 7.48 -11.88
N LEU A 313 8.31 7.03 -10.64
CA LEU A 313 9.65 6.86 -10.10
C LEU A 313 10.47 5.85 -10.92
N PHE A 314 9.88 4.70 -11.27
CA PHE A 314 10.52 3.73 -12.13
C PHE A 314 10.94 4.32 -13.49
N GLN A 315 10.08 5.14 -14.11
CA GLN A 315 10.42 5.84 -15.35
C GLN A 315 11.58 6.82 -15.16
N LEU A 316 11.58 7.59 -14.07
CA LEU A 316 12.66 8.52 -13.73
C LEU A 316 14.00 7.79 -13.55
N ILE A 317 14.00 6.67 -12.80
CA ILE A 317 15.17 5.83 -12.58
C ILE A 317 15.72 5.32 -13.92
N ARG A 318 14.85 4.84 -14.82
CA ARG A 318 15.24 4.35 -16.15
C ARG A 318 15.89 5.43 -17.01
N GLN A 319 15.44 6.67 -16.88
CA GLN A 319 16.01 7.81 -17.60
C GLN A 319 17.35 8.27 -16.99
N ASN A 320 17.59 7.98 -15.71
CA ASN A 320 18.75 8.47 -14.96
C ASN A 320 19.51 7.32 -14.25
N PRO A 321 20.03 6.30 -14.97
CA PRO A 321 20.55 5.08 -14.35
C PRO A 321 21.82 5.29 -13.49
N ARG A 322 22.51 6.42 -13.64
CA ARG A 322 23.77 6.75 -12.94
C ARG A 322 23.58 7.69 -11.75
N ALA A 323 22.35 7.94 -11.32
CA ALA A 323 22.05 8.88 -10.23
C ALA A 323 22.41 8.37 -8.81
N GLY A 324 23.02 7.19 -8.68
CA GLY A 324 23.38 6.63 -7.38
C GLY A 324 22.21 6.00 -6.62
N TRP A 325 21.20 5.48 -7.32
CA TRP A 325 20.04 4.83 -6.70
C TRP A 325 20.46 3.67 -5.79
N GLN A 326 19.92 3.65 -4.58
CA GLN A 326 20.12 2.58 -3.61
C GLN A 326 19.12 1.44 -3.85
N ASP A 327 19.56 0.19 -3.67
CA ASP A 327 18.69 -0.99 -3.70
C ASP A 327 17.63 -0.95 -2.58
N MET A 328 16.36 -1.11 -2.97
CA MET A 328 15.18 -1.01 -2.12
C MET A 328 14.55 -2.38 -1.82
N ILE A 329 15.10 -3.49 -2.32
CA ILE A 329 14.57 -4.83 -2.06
C ILE A 329 14.78 -5.19 -0.58
N GLY A 330 13.70 -5.60 0.09
CA GLY A 330 13.73 -6.07 1.48
C GLY A 330 14.03 -4.99 2.52
N GLN A 331 13.86 -3.72 2.18
CA GLN A 331 13.98 -2.62 3.15
C GLN A 331 12.79 -2.66 4.13
N PRO A 332 13.03 -2.51 5.45
CA PRO A 332 12.01 -2.79 6.46
C PRO A 332 10.93 -1.70 6.60
N ASP A 333 11.26 -0.45 6.23
CA ASP A 333 10.35 0.69 6.34
C ASP A 333 10.18 1.37 4.98
N LEU A 334 8.94 1.37 4.48
CA LEU A 334 8.60 1.95 3.19
C LEU A 334 8.66 3.48 3.20
N ILE A 335 8.38 4.14 4.33
CA ILE A 335 8.46 5.61 4.46
C ILE A 335 9.92 6.04 4.33
N ASP A 336 10.82 5.41 5.08
CA ASP A 336 12.25 5.72 5.01
C ASP A 336 12.84 5.42 3.62
N SER A 337 12.43 4.29 3.04
CA SER A 337 12.86 3.90 1.69
C SER A 337 12.37 4.89 0.64
N TRP A 338 11.12 5.36 0.77
CA TRP A 338 10.55 6.38 -0.10
C TRP A 338 11.30 7.71 0.03
N GLN A 339 11.63 8.14 1.26
CA GLN A 339 12.37 9.37 1.48
C GLN A 339 13.73 9.35 0.78
N LYS A 340 14.51 8.26 0.93
CA LYS A 340 15.83 8.11 0.30
C LYS A 340 15.79 8.23 -1.23
N VAL A 341 14.78 7.61 -1.87
CA VAL A 341 14.64 7.69 -3.32
C VAL A 341 14.14 9.06 -3.78
N THR A 342 13.28 9.72 -2.99
CA THR A 342 12.87 11.10 -3.30
C THR A 342 14.00 12.10 -3.13
N ASP A 343 14.90 11.93 -2.16
CA ASP A 343 16.08 12.78 -2.00
C ASP A 343 17.01 12.67 -3.22
N THR A 344 17.22 11.44 -3.69
CA THR A 344 17.97 11.17 -4.92
C THR A 344 17.31 11.81 -6.15
N ALA A 345 15.98 11.72 -6.25
CA ALA A 345 15.22 12.34 -7.33
C ALA A 345 15.26 13.89 -7.28
N ALA A 346 15.20 14.47 -6.08
CA ALA A 346 15.27 15.92 -5.88
C ALA A 346 16.64 16.48 -6.30
N ALA A 347 17.72 15.77 -5.95
CA ALA A 347 19.09 16.12 -6.37
C ALA A 347 19.26 16.17 -7.90
N LEU A 348 18.55 15.33 -8.67
CA LEU A 348 18.54 15.39 -10.14
C LEU A 348 17.89 16.68 -10.69
N SER A 349 16.94 17.23 -9.95
CA SER A 349 16.14 18.38 -10.36
C SER A 349 16.81 19.73 -10.08
N GLY A 350 17.99 19.73 -9.42
CA GLY A 350 18.61 20.94 -8.88
C GLY A 350 17.88 21.53 -7.66
N ASN A 351 16.79 20.88 -7.22
CA ASN A 351 16.04 21.24 -6.03
C ASN A 351 16.59 20.44 -4.86
N ASN A 352 17.61 20.97 -4.20
CA ASN A 352 18.08 20.40 -2.94
C ASN A 352 17.02 20.71 -1.86
N PRO A 353 16.37 19.72 -1.23
CA PRO A 353 15.55 20.00 -0.06
C PRO A 353 16.50 20.35 1.08
N ALA A 354 16.55 21.64 1.42
CA ALA A 354 17.22 22.15 2.60
C ALA A 354 16.35 21.94 3.85
#